data_AF-A0A0Q5UEX3-F1
#
_entry.id   AF-A0A0Q5UEX3-F1
#
_cell.length_a   1.000
_cell.length_b   1.000
_cell.length_c   1.000
_cell.angle_alpha   90.00
_cell.angle_beta   90.00
_cell.angle_gamma   90.00
#
_symmetry.space_group_name_H-M   'P 1'
#
loop_
_entity.id
_entity.type
_entity.pdbx_description
1 polymer ?
#
loop_
_entity_poly.entity_id
_entity_poly.type
_entity_poly.pdbx_seq_one_letter_code
_entity_poly.pdbx_strand_id
1 'polypeptide(L)'
;MGDDTDGNAGEGDAVAAATKPKRGKKKMIVLAAVGGVLLLGGGGAGYMMLGGKPAAAHDGAAAETETADSEGSGEGGGHEAAAPLDVPPMLVNLRSADGAPHFLKVHVMLVPGAKSNVEALKTDLPVLLDAYQPFLRELRPEDLSGSAAVFRIKEELLIRARTTIGADKVKDVLVQDLVQQ
;
A
#
# COMPACT_ATOMS: atom_id res chain seq x y z
N MET A 1 -34.87 -40.32 -45.19
CA MET A 1 -34.57 -39.32 -44.14
C MET A 1 -35.87 -38.55 -43.93
N GLY A 2 -36.68 -38.71 -42.88
CA GLY A 2 -36.34 -38.81 -41.44
C GLY A 2 -35.66 -37.51 -41.02
N ASP A 3 -36.10 -36.70 -40.06
CA ASP A 3 -37.20 -36.71 -39.08
C ASP A 3 -37.25 -35.26 -38.50
N ASP A 4 -38.30 -34.92 -37.74
CA ASP A 4 -38.38 -33.89 -36.68
C ASP A 4 -38.33 -32.37 -36.94
N THR A 5 -39.49 -31.72 -36.72
CA THR A 5 -39.59 -30.35 -36.18
C THR A 5 -40.75 -30.27 -35.17
N ASP A 6 -40.42 -30.34 -33.88
CA ASP A 6 -41.22 -29.88 -32.72
C ASP A 6 -40.83 -28.40 -32.45
N GLY A 7 -41.65 -27.45 -32.02
CA GLY A 7 -42.88 -27.49 -31.25
C GLY A 7 -42.76 -26.40 -30.17
N ASN A 8 -43.46 -25.27 -30.29
CA ASN A 8 -43.63 -24.31 -29.18
C ASN A 8 -44.92 -23.51 -29.35
N ALA A 9 -45.93 -23.84 -28.55
CA ALA A 9 -47.17 -23.09 -28.38
C ALA A 9 -47.56 -23.12 -26.91
N GLY A 10 -48.07 -22.00 -26.39
CA GLY A 10 -48.68 -21.97 -25.06
C GLY A 10 -48.83 -20.58 -24.44
N GLU A 11 -49.72 -19.78 -25.02
CA GLU A 11 -50.33 -18.56 -24.45
C GLU A 11 -51.09 -18.81 -23.13
N GLY A 12 -51.33 -17.74 -22.37
CA GLY A 12 -52.39 -17.73 -21.35
C GLY A 12 -52.34 -16.55 -20.36
N ASP A 13 -53.31 -15.64 -20.51
CA ASP A 13 -53.47 -14.32 -19.89
C ASP A 13 -54.29 -14.30 -18.57
N ALA A 14 -54.15 -13.18 -17.83
CA ALA A 14 -55.03 -12.53 -16.83
C ALA A 14 -55.44 -13.25 -15.52
N VAL A 15 -55.29 -12.59 -14.35
CA VAL A 15 -56.29 -11.71 -13.69
C VAL A 15 -55.76 -11.08 -12.39
N ALA A 16 -56.24 -9.88 -12.05
CA ALA A 16 -55.91 -9.08 -10.87
C ALA A 16 -56.82 -9.35 -9.66
N ALA A 17 -56.30 -9.19 -8.42
CA ALA A 17 -57.05 -8.71 -7.24
C ALA A 17 -56.12 -8.40 -6.03
N ALA A 18 -56.44 -7.33 -5.30
CA ALA A 18 -55.68 -6.74 -4.18
C ALA A 18 -55.94 -7.38 -2.81
N THR A 19 -55.01 -7.22 -1.83
CA THR A 19 -55.30 -7.05 -0.38
C THR A 19 -54.09 -6.50 0.40
N LYS A 20 -54.39 -5.74 1.49
CA LYS A 20 -53.54 -4.86 2.31
C LYS A 20 -52.71 -5.58 3.43
N PRO A 21 -51.80 -4.87 4.17
CA PRO A 21 -50.57 -5.44 4.73
C PRO A 21 -50.68 -5.98 6.17
N LYS A 22 -49.81 -6.93 6.55
CA LYS A 22 -49.58 -7.37 7.93
C LYS A 22 -48.22 -6.88 8.46
N ARG A 23 -48.31 -6.02 9.49
CA ARG A 23 -47.23 -5.48 10.33
C ARG A 23 -46.78 -6.53 11.36
N GLY A 24 -45.46 -6.63 11.60
CA GLY A 24 -44.92 -7.19 12.84
C GLY A 24 -43.70 -8.10 12.66
N LYS A 25 -42.61 -7.78 13.38
CA LYS A 25 -41.51 -8.63 13.89
C LYS A 25 -40.06 -8.18 13.61
N LYS A 26 -39.80 -7.16 12.78
CA LYS A 26 -38.40 -6.70 12.54
C LYS A 26 -37.85 -5.66 13.54
N LYS A 27 -38.68 -5.09 14.42
CA LYS A 27 -38.25 -4.05 15.38
C LYS A 27 -37.69 -4.56 16.72
N MET A 28 -37.71 -5.88 16.97
CA MET A 28 -37.16 -6.46 18.21
C MET A 28 -35.67 -6.86 18.11
N ILE A 29 -35.12 -6.98 16.89
CA ILE A 29 -33.71 -7.38 16.71
C ILE A 29 -32.77 -6.17 16.89
N VAL A 30 -33.24 -4.96 16.57
CA VAL A 30 -32.43 -3.73 16.68
C VAL A 30 -32.21 -3.33 18.14
N LEU A 31 -33.16 -3.60 19.05
CA LEU A 31 -33.03 -3.23 20.46
C LEU A 31 -32.07 -4.15 21.25
N ALA A 32 -31.91 -5.41 20.81
CA ALA A 32 -30.95 -6.34 21.42
C ALA A 32 -29.49 -6.03 21.04
N ALA A 33 -29.25 -5.48 19.84
CA ALA A 33 -27.91 -5.12 19.38
C ALA A 33 -27.35 -3.87 20.07
N VAL A 34 -28.20 -2.90 20.42
CA VAL A 34 -27.77 -1.65 21.10
C VAL A 34 -27.43 -1.89 22.58
N GLY A 35 -28.09 -2.83 23.25
CA GLY A 35 -27.80 -3.19 24.64
C GLY A 35 -26.45 -3.91 24.83
N GLY A 36 -26.03 -4.71 23.84
CA GLY A 36 -24.76 -5.44 23.88
C GLY A 36 -23.53 -4.54 23.69
N VAL A 37 -23.65 -3.48 22.88
CA VAL A 37 -22.53 -2.55 22.61
C VAL A 37 -22.31 -1.58 23.78
N LEU A 38 -23.36 -1.21 24.52
CA LEU A 38 -23.25 -0.32 25.69
C LEU A 38 -22.67 -1.00 26.94
N LEU A 39 -22.72 -2.33 27.06
CA LEU A 39 -22.14 -3.07 28.19
C LEU A 39 -20.68 -3.49 27.97
N LEU A 40 -20.16 -3.41 26.74
CA LEU A 40 -18.74 -3.67 26.44
C LEU A 40 -17.91 -2.39 26.22
N GLY A 41 -18.56 -1.23 25.98
CA GLY A 41 -17.87 0.06 25.83
C GLY A 41 -17.63 0.86 27.12
N GLY A 42 -18.23 0.49 28.25
CA GLY A 42 -18.20 1.28 29.49
C GLY A 42 -17.21 0.81 30.57
N GLY A 43 -16.60 -0.37 30.45
CA GLY A 43 -15.81 -0.99 31.53
C GLY A 43 -14.32 -0.71 31.53
N GLY A 44 -13.73 -0.23 30.43
CA GLY A 44 -12.27 -0.12 30.29
C GLY A 44 -11.63 1.11 30.95
N ALA A 45 -12.37 2.21 31.08
CA ALA A 45 -11.80 3.48 31.57
C ALA A 45 -11.69 3.55 33.11
N GLY A 46 -12.38 2.69 33.86
CA GLY A 46 -12.41 2.72 35.33
C GLY A 46 -11.32 1.89 36.03
N TYR A 47 -10.70 0.92 35.33
CA TYR A 47 -9.72 0.01 35.94
C TYR A 47 -8.26 0.51 35.83
N MET A 48 -7.97 1.42 34.89
CA MET A 48 -6.63 2.00 34.69
C MET A 48 -6.36 3.25 35.56
N MET A 49 -7.08 3.42 36.66
CA MET A 49 -6.83 4.52 37.62
C MET A 49 -6.56 4.03 39.06
N LEU A 50 -6.46 2.72 39.31
CA LEU A 50 -6.16 2.20 40.65
C LEU A 50 -5.14 1.05 40.63
N GLY A 51 -3.87 1.44 40.57
CA GLY A 51 -2.70 0.79 41.17
C GLY A 51 -2.59 -0.74 41.16
N GLY A 52 -1.69 -1.27 40.35
CA GLY A 52 -1.14 -2.62 40.55
C GLY A 52 -0.02 -2.97 39.57
N LYS A 53 1.24 -2.88 40.00
CA LYS A 53 2.33 -3.73 39.46
C LYS A 53 2.16 -5.12 40.08
N PRO A 54 2.44 -6.22 39.36
CA PRO A 54 3.79 -6.77 39.39
C PRO A 54 4.27 -7.42 38.08
N ALA A 55 5.57 -7.76 38.11
CA ALA A 55 6.37 -8.33 37.06
C ALA A 55 6.13 -9.84 36.79
N ALA A 56 6.56 -10.23 35.58
CA ALA A 56 7.06 -11.54 35.15
C ALA A 56 6.12 -12.76 35.11
N ALA A 57 5.83 -13.22 33.88
CA ALA A 57 6.04 -14.62 33.47
C ALA A 57 5.99 -14.73 31.93
N HIS A 58 7.05 -15.30 31.37
CA HIS A 58 7.12 -15.90 30.03
C HIS A 58 6.07 -17.01 29.90
N ASP A 59 5.31 -17.07 28.79
CA ASP A 59 5.42 -18.15 27.79
C ASP A 59 4.42 -17.97 26.63
N GLY A 60 4.82 -18.40 25.43
CA GLY A 60 3.91 -19.01 24.46
C GLY A 60 3.10 -18.13 23.48
N ALA A 61 3.73 -17.80 22.35
CA ALA A 61 3.20 -17.94 20.98
C ALA A 61 1.75 -17.52 20.64
N ALA A 62 1.61 -16.40 19.93
CA ALA A 62 1.09 -16.34 18.55
C ALA A 62 1.10 -14.88 18.08
N ALA A 63 1.85 -14.64 17.01
CA ALA A 63 2.06 -13.34 16.40
C ALA A 63 0.86 -12.92 15.54
N GLU A 64 0.26 -11.77 15.85
CA GLU A 64 -0.25 -10.85 14.85
C GLU A 64 0.45 -9.51 15.09
N THR A 65 1.45 -9.27 14.26
CA THR A 65 2.29 -8.09 14.32
C THR A 65 1.55 -6.92 13.66
N GLU A 66 0.86 -6.12 14.46
CA GLU A 66 0.65 -4.71 14.15
C GLU A 66 2.02 -4.01 14.26
N THR A 67 2.73 -3.85 13.15
CA THR A 67 3.87 -2.93 13.10
C THR A 67 3.37 -1.54 12.76
N ALA A 68 2.94 -0.82 13.79
CA ALA A 68 3.11 0.62 13.86
C ALA A 68 4.22 0.88 14.89
N ASP A 69 5.47 0.94 14.43
CA ASP A 69 6.56 1.58 15.16
C ASP A 69 7.77 1.72 14.22
N SER A 70 8.04 2.96 13.84
CA SER A 70 9.38 3.36 13.39
C SER A 70 9.68 4.71 14.02
N GLU A 71 9.69 4.73 15.35
CA GLU A 71 10.55 5.64 16.11
C GLU A 71 11.83 4.88 16.47
N GLY A 72 12.93 5.31 15.88
CA GLY A 72 14.26 4.75 16.07
C GLY A 72 15.30 5.83 15.90
N SER A 73 15.35 6.73 16.88
CA SER A 73 16.38 7.74 17.08
C SER A 73 17.77 7.10 17.16
N GLY A 74 18.68 7.56 16.29
CA GLY A 74 20.12 7.39 16.45
C GLY A 74 20.78 8.76 16.44
N GLU A 75 21.17 9.25 17.62
CA GLU A 75 21.93 10.47 17.82
C GLU A 75 23.27 10.46 17.07
N GLY A 76 23.57 11.56 16.37
CA GLY A 76 24.87 11.76 15.72
C GLY A 76 24.94 12.97 14.79
N GLY A 77 24.90 14.19 15.35
CA GLY A 77 25.37 15.41 14.68
C GLY A 77 24.29 16.23 13.95
N GLY A 78 24.16 17.50 14.35
CA GLY A 78 23.17 18.45 13.86
C GLY A 78 23.07 18.58 12.33
N HIS A 79 22.06 17.95 11.79
CA HIS A 79 21.28 18.44 10.66
C HIS A 79 19.84 18.06 10.98
N GLU A 80 18.98 19.06 11.16
CA GLU A 80 17.54 18.84 11.13
C GLU A 80 17.25 18.01 9.88
N ALA A 81 16.78 16.77 10.07
CA ALA A 81 16.64 15.83 8.98
C ALA A 81 15.59 16.39 8.02
N ALA A 82 16.04 17.03 6.94
CA ALA A 82 15.16 17.59 5.95
C ALA A 82 14.22 16.48 5.45
N ALA A 83 12.92 16.77 5.45
CA ALA A 83 11.91 15.82 4.99
C ALA A 83 12.27 15.29 3.59
N PRO A 84 12.10 13.99 3.31
CA PRO A 84 12.34 13.46 1.98
C PRO A 84 11.50 14.16 0.92
N LEU A 85 12.08 14.36 -0.27
CA LEU A 85 11.33 14.82 -1.43
C LEU A 85 10.61 13.64 -2.06
N ASP A 86 9.29 13.75 -2.16
CA ASP A 86 8.47 12.80 -2.91
C ASP A 86 8.73 12.93 -4.43
N VAL A 87 9.05 11.81 -5.08
CA VAL A 87 9.26 11.75 -6.54
C VAL A 87 7.98 11.25 -7.19
N PRO A 88 7.46 11.92 -8.23
CA PRO A 88 6.29 11.45 -8.94
C PRO A 88 6.45 9.99 -9.40
N PRO A 89 5.42 9.13 -9.21
CA PRO A 89 5.48 7.74 -9.66
C PRO A 89 5.77 7.65 -11.16
N MET A 90 6.70 6.79 -11.53
CA MET A 90 7.10 6.55 -12.92
C MET A 90 6.53 5.23 -13.41
N LEU A 91 5.98 5.23 -14.61
CA LEU A 91 5.59 4.01 -15.34
C LEU A 91 6.54 3.82 -16.51
N VAL A 92 7.26 2.70 -16.52
CA VAL A 92 8.28 2.39 -17.52
C VAL A 92 8.09 0.99 -18.08
N ASN A 93 8.51 0.78 -19.33
CA ASN A 93 8.48 -0.54 -19.95
C ASN A 93 9.70 -1.32 -19.52
N LEU A 94 9.53 -2.59 -19.17
CA LEU A 94 10.60 -3.53 -18.92
C LEU A 94 11.07 -4.17 -20.23
N ARG A 95 12.29 -4.69 -20.22
CA ARG A 95 12.81 -5.51 -21.31
C ARG A 95 12.19 -6.91 -21.23
N SER A 96 11.58 -7.36 -22.32
CA SER A 96 11.07 -8.72 -22.44
C SER A 96 11.67 -9.44 -23.64
N ALA A 97 11.94 -10.74 -23.48
CA ALA A 97 12.49 -11.60 -24.54
C ALA A 97 11.42 -12.06 -25.53
N ASP A 98 10.16 -12.14 -25.09
CA ASP A 98 9.00 -12.59 -25.88
C ASP A 98 8.29 -11.47 -26.65
N GLY A 99 8.74 -10.22 -26.46
CA GLY A 99 8.12 -9.03 -27.05
C GLY A 99 6.82 -8.59 -26.36
N ALA A 100 6.38 -9.27 -25.30
CA ALA A 100 5.23 -8.85 -24.52
C ALA A 100 5.54 -7.55 -23.75
N PRO A 101 4.58 -6.60 -23.69
CA PRO A 101 4.76 -5.40 -22.90
C PRO A 101 4.63 -5.76 -21.41
N HIS A 102 5.69 -5.52 -20.66
CA HIS A 102 5.67 -5.52 -19.20
C HIS A 102 5.94 -4.12 -18.70
N PHE A 103 5.17 -3.68 -17.71
CA PHE A 103 5.34 -2.35 -17.14
C PHE A 103 5.80 -2.44 -15.70
N LEU A 104 6.59 -1.45 -15.29
CA LEU A 104 7.02 -1.25 -13.92
C LEU A 104 6.52 0.10 -13.46
N LYS A 105 5.71 0.10 -12.40
CA LYS A 105 5.40 1.28 -11.62
C LYS A 105 6.40 1.37 -10.47
N VAL A 106 7.17 2.45 -10.44
CA VAL A 106 8.12 2.75 -9.37
C VAL A 106 7.79 4.07 -8.70
N HIS A 107 7.83 4.08 -7.38
CA HIS A 107 7.62 5.27 -6.56
C HIS A 107 8.71 5.33 -5.49
N VAL A 108 9.42 6.46 -5.41
CA VAL A 108 10.53 6.65 -4.49
C VAL A 108 10.47 8.02 -3.82
N MET A 109 11.15 8.15 -2.68
CA MET A 109 11.46 9.45 -2.08
C MET A 109 12.97 9.65 -2.03
N LEU A 110 13.42 10.90 -2.19
CA LEU A 110 14.83 11.27 -2.12
C LEU A 110 15.13 11.95 -0.79
N VAL A 111 16.12 11.44 -0.07
CA VAL A 111 16.58 12.07 1.16
C VAL A 111 17.68 13.09 0.83
N PRO A 112 17.48 14.38 1.14
CA PRO A 112 18.51 15.39 0.92
C PRO A 112 19.83 15.04 1.64
N GLY A 113 20.95 15.23 0.93
CA GLY A 113 22.29 15.15 1.49
C GLY A 113 22.71 16.45 2.17
N ALA A 114 23.89 16.46 2.81
CA ALA A 114 24.38 17.59 3.59
C ALA A 114 24.58 18.89 2.80
N LYS A 115 24.69 18.82 1.46
CA LYS A 115 24.84 19.99 0.58
C LYS A 115 23.59 20.29 -0.25
N SER A 116 22.44 19.75 0.15
CA SER A 116 21.18 19.94 -0.58
C SER A 116 20.01 20.06 0.39
N ASN A 117 18.88 20.51 -0.14
CA ASN A 117 17.60 20.56 0.53
C ASN A 117 16.51 20.17 -0.47
N VAL A 118 15.26 20.12 0.00
CA VAL A 118 14.11 19.73 -0.83
C VAL A 118 13.95 20.61 -2.06
N GLU A 119 14.11 21.94 -1.94
CA GLU A 119 13.93 22.87 -3.05
C GLU A 119 15.03 22.74 -4.12
N ALA A 120 16.26 22.49 -3.70
CA ALA A 120 17.36 22.18 -4.60
C ALA A 120 17.12 20.86 -5.35
N LEU A 121 16.68 19.81 -4.63
CA LEU A 121 16.33 18.54 -5.26
C LEU A 121 15.16 18.66 -6.24
N LYS A 122 14.14 19.48 -5.94
CA LYS A 122 13.03 19.76 -6.87
C LYS A 122 13.52 20.38 -8.18
N THR A 123 14.51 21.27 -8.09
CA THR A 123 15.12 21.91 -9.26
C THR A 123 15.87 20.89 -10.12
N ASP A 124 16.57 19.96 -9.47
CA ASP A 124 17.35 18.90 -10.14
C ASP A 124 16.47 17.71 -10.61
N LEU A 125 15.22 17.63 -10.14
CA LEU A 125 14.32 16.49 -10.35
C LEU A 125 14.12 16.12 -11.83
N PRO A 126 13.93 17.06 -12.78
CA PRO A 126 13.76 16.69 -14.19
C PRO A 126 14.96 15.92 -14.76
N VAL A 127 16.18 16.33 -14.40
CA VAL A 127 17.42 15.68 -14.85
C VAL A 127 17.59 14.32 -14.19
N LEU A 128 17.16 14.20 -12.93
CA LEU A 128 17.20 12.93 -12.21
C LEU A 128 16.22 11.91 -12.79
N LEU A 129 15.00 12.32 -13.13
CA LEU A 129 14.00 11.46 -13.76
C LEU A 129 14.51 10.93 -15.10
N ASP A 130 15.14 11.78 -15.91
CA ASP A 130 15.78 11.38 -17.17
C ASP A 130 16.88 10.34 -16.94
N ALA A 131 17.73 10.52 -15.92
CA ALA A 131 18.80 9.58 -15.59
C ALA A 131 18.30 8.20 -15.09
N TYR A 132 17.12 8.14 -14.47
CA TYR A 132 16.53 6.88 -14.02
C TYR A 132 15.91 6.06 -15.16
N GLN A 133 15.39 6.72 -16.20
CA GLN A 133 14.63 6.04 -17.24
C GLN A 133 15.42 4.96 -17.99
N PRO A 134 16.65 5.19 -18.49
CA PRO A 134 17.41 4.16 -19.20
C PRO A 134 17.59 2.89 -18.36
N PHE A 135 17.97 3.05 -17.09
CA PHE A 135 18.18 1.93 -16.18
C PHE A 135 16.90 1.15 -15.91
N LEU A 136 15.82 1.84 -15.56
CA LEU A 136 14.58 1.15 -15.25
C LEU A 136 14.02 0.40 -16.47
N ARG A 137 14.29 0.89 -17.68
CA ARG A 137 13.89 0.23 -18.95
C ARG A 137 14.76 -0.95 -19.34
N GLU A 138 15.96 -1.06 -18.78
CA GLU A 138 16.85 -2.19 -18.97
C GLU A 138 16.51 -3.38 -18.07
N LEU A 139 15.74 -3.15 -17.01
CA LEU A 139 15.28 -4.18 -16.10
C LEU A 139 14.37 -5.19 -16.82
N ARG A 140 14.49 -6.45 -16.44
CA ARG A 140 13.62 -7.55 -16.87
C ARG A 140 12.72 -7.99 -15.72
N PRO A 141 11.60 -8.69 -15.99
CA PRO A 141 10.73 -9.23 -14.94
C PRO A 141 11.48 -10.07 -13.87
N GLU A 142 12.47 -10.86 -14.27
CA GLU A 142 13.30 -11.65 -13.36
C GLU A 142 14.17 -10.80 -12.42
N ASP A 143 14.54 -9.59 -12.83
CA ASP A 143 15.37 -8.68 -12.01
C ASP A 143 14.56 -8.06 -10.86
N LEU A 144 13.22 -8.03 -10.99
CA LEU A 144 12.28 -7.55 -9.99
C LEU A 144 11.84 -8.63 -8.98
N SER A 145 12.22 -9.88 -9.24
CA SER A 145 11.78 -11.02 -8.44
C SER A 145 12.64 -11.22 -7.18
N GLY A 146 11.97 -11.41 -6.05
CA GLY A 146 12.59 -11.73 -4.76
C GLY A 146 12.92 -10.52 -3.88
N SER A 147 13.14 -10.76 -2.59
CA SER A 147 13.34 -9.71 -1.57
C SER A 147 14.58 -8.86 -1.79
N ALA A 148 15.63 -9.42 -2.40
CA ALA A 148 16.87 -8.70 -2.71
C ALA A 148 16.74 -7.77 -3.93
N ALA A 149 15.67 -7.86 -4.72
CA ALA A 149 15.49 -7.03 -5.91
C ALA A 149 15.33 -5.54 -5.54
N VAL A 150 14.48 -5.24 -4.56
CA VAL A 150 14.22 -3.87 -4.10
C VAL A 150 15.50 -3.19 -3.62
N PHE A 151 16.33 -3.90 -2.86
CA PHE A 151 17.60 -3.36 -2.36
C PHE A 151 18.56 -3.01 -3.50
N ARG A 152 18.72 -3.91 -4.48
CA ARG A 152 19.57 -3.67 -5.66
C ARG A 152 19.08 -2.47 -6.47
N ILE A 153 17.77 -2.37 -6.70
CA ILE A 153 17.18 -1.24 -7.44
C ILE A 153 17.41 0.07 -6.67
N LYS A 154 17.21 0.06 -5.34
CA LYS A 154 17.50 1.21 -4.48
C LYS A 154 18.96 1.67 -4.63
N GLU A 155 19.92 0.76 -4.55
CA GLU A 155 21.34 1.09 -4.69
C GLU A 155 21.66 1.70 -6.07
N GLU A 156 21.15 1.09 -7.14
CA GLU A 156 21.35 1.57 -8.50
C GLU A 156 20.71 2.96 -8.74
N LEU A 157 19.55 3.23 -8.14
CA LEU A 157 18.93 4.55 -8.16
C LEU A 157 19.75 5.57 -7.37
N LEU A 158 20.24 5.21 -6.18
CA LEU A 158 21.08 6.10 -5.38
C LEU A 158 22.39 6.44 -6.08
N ILE A 159 23.04 5.46 -6.71
CA ILE A 159 24.24 5.67 -7.53
C ILE A 159 23.95 6.70 -8.61
N ARG A 160 22.88 6.49 -9.38
CA ARG A 160 22.48 7.42 -10.46
C ARG A 160 22.18 8.82 -9.95
N ALA A 161 21.49 8.93 -8.82
CA ALA A 161 21.22 10.23 -8.22
C ALA A 161 22.51 10.97 -7.89
N ARG A 162 23.43 10.29 -7.23
CA ARG A 162 24.73 10.86 -6.82
C ARG A 162 25.62 11.20 -8.02
N THR A 163 25.61 10.40 -9.08
CA THR A 163 26.39 10.69 -10.29
C THR A 163 25.80 11.83 -11.11
N THR A 164 24.48 11.96 -11.14
CA THR A 164 23.80 12.95 -11.98
C THR A 164 23.78 14.34 -11.34
N ILE A 165 23.45 14.43 -10.05
CA ILE A 165 23.21 15.72 -9.39
C ILE A 165 24.25 16.07 -8.31
N GLY A 166 25.12 15.11 -7.97
CA GLY A 166 26.25 15.27 -7.06
C GLY A 166 26.16 14.38 -5.82
N ALA A 167 27.29 13.79 -5.42
CA ALA A 167 27.35 12.79 -4.36
C ALA A 167 26.82 13.28 -3.00
N ASP A 168 27.07 14.54 -2.66
CA ASP A 168 26.66 15.15 -1.39
C ASP A 168 25.24 15.72 -1.41
N LYS A 169 24.56 15.69 -2.57
CA LYS A 169 23.19 16.20 -2.71
C LYS A 169 22.13 15.20 -2.30
N VAL A 170 22.42 13.90 -2.39
CA VAL A 170 21.46 12.83 -2.08
C VAL A 170 22.07 11.88 -1.06
N LYS A 171 21.45 11.85 0.13
CA LYS A 171 21.83 10.94 1.20
C LYS A 171 21.36 9.52 0.90
N ASP A 172 20.09 9.37 0.54
CA ASP A 172 19.47 8.05 0.33
C ASP A 172 18.26 8.13 -0.63
N VAL A 173 17.84 6.98 -1.14
CA VAL A 173 16.61 6.78 -1.91
C VAL A 173 15.72 5.79 -1.16
N LEU A 174 14.46 6.16 -0.93
CA LEU A 174 13.48 5.35 -0.21
C LEU A 174 12.46 4.80 -1.21
N VAL A 175 12.49 3.50 -1.48
CA VAL A 175 11.49 2.87 -2.35
C VAL A 175 10.17 2.76 -1.59
N GLN A 176 9.11 3.36 -2.14
CA GLN A 176 7.75 3.30 -1.61
C GLN A 176 6.98 2.16 -2.24
N ASP A 177 6.93 2.15 -3.58
CA ASP A 177 6.27 1.12 -4.37
C ASP A 177 7.19 0.64 -5.50
N LEU A 178 7.16 -0.67 -5.73
CA LEU A 178 7.79 -1.32 -6.88
C LEU A 178 6.86 -2.43 -7.36
N VAL A 179 6.03 -2.15 -8.37
CA VAL A 179 4.96 -3.04 -8.81
C VAL A 179 5.08 -3.29 -10.31
N GLN A 180 5.20 -4.56 -10.68
CA GLN A 180 5.06 -4.99 -12.07
C GLN A 180 3.56 -5.05 -12.45
N GLN A 181 3.21 -4.50 -13.61
CA GLN A 181 1.86 -4.53 -14.19
C GLN A 181 1.81 -5.36 -15.47
#